data_AF-A0A355XR05-F1
#
_entry.id   AF-A0A355XR05-F1
#
_cell.length_a   1.000
_cell.length_b   1.000
_cell.length_c   1.000
_cell.angle_alpha   90.00
_cell.angle_beta   90.00
_cell.angle_gamma   90.00
#
_symmetry.space_group_name_H-M   'P 1'
#
loop_
_entity.id
_entity.type
_entity.pdbx_description
1 polymer ?
#
loop_
_entity_poly.entity_id
_entity_poly.type
_entity_poly.pdbx_seq_one_letter_code
_entity_poly.pdbx_strand_id
1 'polypeptide(L)' 'MDRFTYYDPAIKFRPDYKWPEEGTERDCPKCATAMQLNDNDETYFGKPWWCPKCQWQFSEEELDQA' A
#
# COMPACT_ATOMS: atom_id res chain seq x y z
N MET A 1 35.21 -12.56 8.88
CA MET A 1 34.02 -12.01 8.23
C MET A 1 33.01 -11.70 9.30
N ASP A 2 32.98 -10.44 9.74
CA ASP A 2 32.02 -9.98 10.73
C ASP A 2 30.60 -10.11 10.17
N ARG A 3 29.84 -10.91 10.92
CA ARG A 3 28.47 -11.35 10.68
C ARG A 3 27.59 -10.11 10.59
N PHE A 4 27.04 -9.84 9.40
CA PHE A 4 26.07 -8.74 9.19
C PHE A 4 25.03 -8.79 10.31
N THR A 5 25.02 -7.73 11.11
CA THR A 5 24.11 -7.54 12.24
C THR A 5 22.72 -7.33 11.67
N TYR A 6 21.88 -8.35 11.75
CA TYR A 6 20.44 -8.18 11.62
C TYR A 6 20.01 -7.17 12.67
N TYR A 7 19.56 -5.99 12.24
CA TYR A 7 18.99 -5.00 13.15
C TYR A 7 17.71 -5.60 13.77
N ASP A 8 17.61 -5.51 15.09
CA ASP A 8 16.43 -5.90 15.86
C ASP A 8 15.80 -4.61 16.44
N PRO A 9 14.57 -4.24 16.06
CA PRO A 9 13.67 -4.95 15.15
C PRO A 9 14.14 -4.90 13.69
N ALA A 10 13.82 -5.94 12.94
CA ALA A 10 14.08 -6.01 11.49
C ALA A 10 13.59 -4.71 10.85
N ILE A 11 14.44 -4.06 10.04
CA ILE A 11 14.05 -2.88 9.28
C ILE A 11 12.91 -3.32 8.36
N LYS A 12 11.67 -3.02 8.78
CA LYS A 12 10.49 -3.24 7.96
C LYS A 12 10.48 -2.15 6.90
N PHE A 13 10.87 -2.52 5.68
CA PHE A 13 10.83 -1.61 4.53
C PHE A 13 9.39 -1.28 4.09
N ARG A 14 8.42 -2.08 4.54
CA ARG A 14 7.00 -1.92 4.24
C ARG A 14 6.22 -1.67 5.55
N PRO A 15 5.40 -0.60 5.62
CA PRO A 15 4.45 -0.41 6.72
C PRO A 15 3.41 -1.54 6.74
N ASP A 16 2.87 -1.89 7.91
CA ASP A 16 1.88 -2.95 8.08
C ASP A 16 0.47 -2.51 7.57
N TYR A 17 0.36 -2.19 6.28
CA TYR A 17 -0.90 -1.79 5.65
C TYR A 17 -1.85 -2.99 5.50
N LYS A 18 -3.14 -2.75 5.78
CA LYS A 18 -4.19 -3.69 5.40
C LYS A 18 -4.34 -3.70 3.88
N TRP A 19 -4.19 -4.88 3.29
CA TRP A 19 -4.52 -5.10 1.88
C TRP A 19 -5.97 -5.58 1.77
N PRO A 20 -6.79 -4.96 0.91
CA PRO A 20 -8.14 -5.44 0.67
C PRO A 20 -8.13 -6.73 -0.15
N GLU A 21 -9.29 -7.41 -0.24
CA GLU A 21 -9.42 -8.64 -1.02
C GLU A 21 -9.18 -8.38 -2.51
N GLU A 22 -8.59 -9.35 -3.21
CA GLU A 22 -8.38 -9.27 -4.65
C GLU A 22 -9.73 -9.12 -5.37
N GLY A 23 -9.84 -8.10 -6.22
CA GLY A 23 -11.09 -7.74 -6.90
C GLY A 23 -11.96 -6.73 -6.15
N THR A 24 -11.53 -6.22 -5.00
CA THR A 24 -12.17 -5.06 -4.38
C THR A 24 -12.05 -3.85 -5.32
N GLU A 25 -13.17 -3.15 -5.55
CA GLU A 25 -13.21 -1.90 -6.31
C GLU A 25 -13.42 -0.73 -5.36
N ARG A 26 -12.67 0.36 -5.57
CA ARG A 26 -12.79 1.57 -4.75
C ARG A 26 -12.50 2.81 -5.58
N ASP A 27 -13.24 3.87 -5.30
CA ASP A 27 -13.08 5.16 -5.98
C ASP A 27 -12.15 6.10 -5.21
N CYS A 28 -11.40 6.93 -5.95
CA CYS A 28 -10.50 7.92 -5.36
C CYS A 28 -11.31 9.03 -4.66
N PRO A 29 -11.05 9.35 -3.38
CA PRO A 29 -11.81 10.34 -2.63
C PRO A 29 -11.62 11.77 -3.17
N LYS A 30 -10.58 12.02 -3.98
CA LYS A 30 -10.28 13.34 -4.55
C LYS A 30 -10.92 13.60 -5.90
N CYS A 31 -11.10 12.56 -6.72
CA CYS A 31 -11.52 12.73 -8.12
C CYS A 31 -12.59 11.73 -8.59
N ALA A 32 -13.13 10.91 -7.67
CA ALA A 32 -14.17 9.90 -7.93
C ALA A 32 -13.86 8.98 -9.13
N THR A 33 -12.58 8.73 -9.39
CA THR A 33 -12.13 7.80 -10.43
C THR A 33 -11.83 6.45 -9.78
N ALA A 34 -12.24 5.37 -10.44
CA ALA A 34 -11.91 4.01 -10.03
C ALA A 34 -10.39 3.85 -9.86
N MET A 35 -9.99 3.37 -8.68
CA MET A 35 -8.60 3.10 -8.35
C MET A 35 -8.24 1.67 -8.79
N GLN A 36 -6.96 1.50 -9.08
CA GLN A 36 -6.38 0.19 -9.32
C GLN A 36 -5.90 -0.37 -7.99
N LEU A 37 -6.32 -1.59 -7.68
CA LEU A 37 -5.76 -2.37 -6.57
C LEU A 37 -4.44 -2.97 -7.04
N ASN A 38 -3.35 -2.64 -6.34
CA ASN A 38 -2.05 -3.25 -6.55
C ASN A 38 -2.01 -4.65 -5.95
N ASP A 39 -1.12 -5.50 -6.44
CA ASP A 39 -0.91 -6.84 -5.90
C ASP A 39 -0.23 -6.78 -4.53
N ASN A 40 -0.64 -7.66 -3.61
CA ASN A 40 -0.05 -7.75 -2.26
C ASN A 40 1.29 -8.49 -2.29
N ASP A 41 2.27 -7.96 -3.03
CA ASP A 41 3.60 -8.53 -3.12
C ASP A 41 4.47 -8.06 -1.95
N GLU A 42 5.27 -8.97 -1.37
CA GLU A 42 6.22 -8.66 -0.30
C GLU A 42 7.35 -7.72 -0.75
N THR A 43 7.62 -7.68 -2.06
CA THR A 43 8.60 -6.80 -2.70
C THR A 43 8.02 -5.45 -3.11
N TYR A 44 6.70 -5.26 -2.98
CA TYR A 44 6.04 -4.00 -3.30
C TYR A 44 5.98 -3.08 -2.07
N PHE A 45 6.66 -1.94 -2.16
CA PHE A 45 6.78 -0.97 -1.05
C PHE A 45 5.75 0.17 -1.09
N GLY A 46 4.79 0.11 -2.02
CA GLY A 46 3.72 1.09 -2.12
C GLY A 46 2.50 0.78 -1.25
N LYS A 47 1.41 1.51 -1.49
CA LYS A 47 0.10 1.29 -0.85
C LYS A 47 -0.82 0.48 -1.77
N PRO A 48 -1.87 -0.17 -1.21
CA PRO A 48 -2.78 -1.01 -2.00
C PRO A 48 -3.47 -0.27 -3.13
N TRP A 49 -3.91 0.97 -2.93
CA TRP A 49 -4.69 1.68 -3.95
C TRP A 49 -3.86 2.67 -4.74
N TRP A 50 -3.99 2.59 -6.06
CA TRP A 50 -3.40 3.55 -6.98
C TRP A 50 -4.48 4.27 -7.78
N CYS A 51 -4.47 5.60 -7.74
CA CYS A 51 -5.32 6.41 -8.59
C CYS A 51 -4.54 6.89 -9.84
N PRO A 52 -4.87 6.43 -11.06
CA PRO A 52 -4.14 6.80 -12.26
C PRO A 52 -4.29 8.28 -12.65
N LYS A 53 -5.43 8.91 -12.30
CA LYS A 53 -5.64 10.35 -12.57
C LYS A 53 -4.88 11.25 -11.61
N CYS A 54 -4.92 10.95 -10.32
CA CYS A 54 -4.22 11.74 -9.31
C CYS A 54 -2.74 11.39 -9.20
N GLN A 55 -2.33 10.25 -9.77
CA GLN A 55 -1.00 9.66 -9.58
C GLN A 55 -0.64 9.54 -8.10
N TRP A 56 -1.62 9.12 -7.31
CA TRP A 56 -1.55 9.07 -5.85
C TRP A 56 -1.87 7.68 -5.33
N GLN A 57 -1.23 7.34 -4.22
CA GLN A 57 -1.37 6.06 -3.53
C GLN A 57 -2.13 6.22 -2.22
N PHE A 58 -3.06 5.32 -1.92
CA PHE A 58 -3.86 5.35 -0.69
C PHE A 58 -3.81 3.99 0.01
N SER A 59 -3.75 3.99 1.34
CA SER A 59 -4.03 2.79 2.14
C SER A 59 -5.51 2.71 2.48
N GLU A 60 -5.98 1.52 2.82
CA GLU A 60 -7.34 1.31 3.34
C GLU A 60 -7.65 2.24 4.52
N GLU A 61 -6.69 2.45 5.43
CA GLU A 61 -6.91 3.30 6.61
C GLU A 61 -7.11 4.78 6.26
N GLU A 62 -6.44 5.26 5.21
CA GLU A 62 -6.62 6.64 4.72
C GLU A 62 -7.98 6.83 4.05
N LEU A 63 -8.54 5.77 3.47
CA LEU A 63 -9.83 5.81 2.80
C LEU A 63 -11.00 5.56 3.76
N ASP A 64 -10.78 4.84 4.85
CA ASP A 64 -11.79 4.59 5.90
C ASP A 64 -11.97 5.77 6.86
N GLN A 65 -11.02 6.70 6.90
CA GLN A 65 -11.08 7.92 7.71
C GLN A 65 -11.68 9.14 6.97
N ALA A 66 -12.08 8.96 5.70
CA ALA A 66 -12.54 10.04 4.81
C ALA A 66 -14.08 10.18 4.77
#